data_AF-W6RLZ3-F1
#
_entry.id   AF-W6RLZ3-F1
#
_cell.length_a   1.000
_cell.length_b   1.000
_cell.length_c   1.000
_cell.angle_alpha   90.00
_cell.angle_beta   90.00
_cell.angle_gamma   90.00
#
_symmetry.space_group_name_H-M   'P 1'
#
loop_
_entity.id
_entity.type
_entity.pdbx_description
1 polymer ?
#
loop_
_entity_poly.entity_id
_entity_poly.type
_entity_poly.pdbx_seq_one_letter_code
_entity_poly.pdbx_strand_id
1 'polypeptide(L)'
;MAYGLLEERDAGGLLGMIFGQKRETFGEETRSGTPAINYFLTDGANSDHDAAWRVLSEAEHAESQIYYVMVGIGDEDFRFLRDAATAFPNVGFVSAKDLGKFVGSDDAYEKLLPAELCSWLKHEHEGEDDHH
;
A
#
# COMPACT_ATOMS: atom_id res chain seq x y z
N MET A 1 5.11 -10.19 -14.76
CA MET A 1 5.23 -8.92 -14.01
C MET A 1 4.73 -9.18 -12.60
N ALA A 2 5.61 -9.67 -11.73
CA ALA A 2 5.29 -9.90 -10.32
C ALA A 2 6.09 -8.86 -9.52
N TYR A 3 5.37 -7.96 -8.87
CA TYR A 3 5.89 -6.84 -8.10
C TYR A 3 6.24 -7.36 -6.69
N GLY A 4 7.46 -7.06 -6.21
CA GLY A 4 7.99 -7.60 -4.96
C GLY A 4 7.27 -7.03 -3.74
N LEU A 5 6.50 -7.88 -3.06
CA LEU A 5 6.13 -7.71 -1.66
C LEU A 5 7.27 -8.26 -0.79
N LEU A 6 7.47 -7.63 0.37
CA LEU A 6 8.49 -7.93 1.36
C LEU A 6 8.67 -9.44 1.61
N GLU A 7 9.92 -9.84 1.79
CA GLU A 7 10.30 -11.24 1.95
C GLU A 7 9.86 -11.75 3.33
N GLU A 8 8.69 -12.40 3.38
CA GLU A 8 8.15 -13.02 4.58
C GLU A 8 8.71 -14.46 4.74
N ARG A 9 9.31 -14.74 5.89
CA ARG A 9 9.75 -16.09 6.27
C ARG A 9 8.55 -16.90 6.74
N ASP A 10 8.16 -17.86 5.89
CA ASP A 10 7.34 -19.06 6.14
C ASP A 10 6.12 -18.92 7.08
N ALA A 11 4.97 -18.64 6.47
CA ALA A 11 3.67 -19.08 7.00
C ALA A 11 2.91 -19.86 5.93
N GLY A 12 2.96 -21.19 6.03
CA GLY A 12 2.20 -22.11 5.19
C GLY A 12 0.70 -21.88 5.33
N GLY A 13 0.08 -21.35 4.28
CA GLY A 13 -1.34 -21.07 4.17
C GLY A 13 -1.66 -20.54 2.78
N LEU A 14 -2.94 -20.31 2.50
CA LEU A 14 -3.54 -20.02 1.18
C LEU A 14 -2.79 -19.00 0.27
N LEU A 15 -1.90 -18.18 0.84
CA LEU A 15 -1.00 -17.23 0.15
C LEU A 15 0.08 -17.91 -0.71
N GLY A 16 0.51 -19.14 -0.38
CA GLY A 16 1.57 -19.84 -1.11
C GLY A 16 1.18 -20.30 -2.53
N MET A 17 -0.11 -20.46 -2.81
CA MET A 17 -0.58 -20.88 -4.15
C MET A 17 -0.56 -19.75 -5.18
N ILE A 18 -0.50 -18.49 -4.74
CA ILE A 18 -0.47 -17.32 -5.62
C ILE A 18 0.98 -16.99 -6.05
N PHE A 19 1.98 -17.47 -5.29
CA PHE A 19 3.41 -17.20 -5.52
C PHE A 19 4.20 -18.40 -6.12
N GLY A 20 3.51 -19.45 -6.56
CA GLY A 20 4.11 -20.74 -6.93
C GLY A 20 4.70 -20.87 -8.34
N GLN A 21 4.80 -19.82 -9.15
CA GLN A 21 5.46 -19.93 -10.46
C GLN A 21 6.97 -19.66 -10.36
N LYS A 22 7.73 -20.75 -10.58
CA LYS A 22 9.20 -20.87 -10.68
C LYS A 22 9.95 -19.55 -10.92
N ARG A 23 10.73 -19.19 -9.89
CA ARG A 23 11.86 -18.26 -9.91
C ARG A 23 13.00 -18.88 -10.73
N GLU A 24 13.22 -18.41 -11.94
CA GLU A 24 14.57 -18.32 -12.50
C GLU A 24 14.78 -16.89 -13.00
N THR A 25 15.88 -16.28 -12.54
CA THR A 25 16.45 -14.99 -12.97
C THR A 25 15.58 -13.73 -12.79
N PHE A 26 15.57 -13.15 -11.59
CA PHE A 26 15.43 -11.69 -11.45
C PHE A 26 16.69 -11.16 -10.77
N GLY A 27 17.68 -10.86 -11.59
CA GLY A 27 18.88 -10.13 -11.20
C GLY A 27 18.62 -8.62 -11.28
N GLU A 28 19.28 -7.89 -10.38
CA GLU A 28 19.71 -6.49 -10.52
C GLU A 28 18.67 -5.35 -10.70
N GLU A 29 17.39 -5.62 -10.97
CA GLU A 29 16.40 -4.56 -11.30
C GLU A 29 15.39 -4.18 -10.18
N THR A 30 15.74 -4.30 -8.90
CA THR A 30 14.83 -3.86 -7.80
C THR A 30 14.94 -2.37 -7.46
N ARG A 31 15.67 -1.58 -8.26
CA ARG A 31 15.73 -0.12 -8.18
C ARG A 31 14.96 0.54 -9.32
N SER A 32 13.70 0.19 -9.48
CA SER A 32 12.84 0.98 -10.35
C SER A 32 12.33 2.14 -9.53
N GLY A 33 12.86 3.36 -9.75
CA GLY A 33 12.29 4.61 -9.24
C GLY A 33 10.91 4.92 -9.84
N THR A 34 10.13 3.89 -10.18
CA THR A 34 8.77 4.01 -10.69
C THR A 34 7.84 4.06 -9.49
N PRO A 35 7.10 5.15 -9.29
CA PRO A 35 6.14 5.24 -8.20
C PRO A 35 5.02 4.21 -8.36
N ALA A 36 4.64 3.57 -7.27
CA ALA A 36 3.58 2.58 -7.21
C ALA A 36 2.53 2.94 -6.17
N ILE A 37 1.29 2.55 -6.43
CA ILE A 37 0.17 2.66 -5.48
C ILE A 37 -0.27 1.26 -5.12
N ASN A 38 -0.25 0.93 -3.84
CA ASN A 38 -0.75 -0.32 -3.30
C ASN A 38 -2.15 -0.11 -2.71
N TYR A 39 -3.17 -0.75 -3.29
CA TYR A 39 -4.50 -0.78 -2.70
C TYR A 39 -4.64 -2.04 -1.86
N PHE A 40 -4.66 -1.88 -0.54
CA PHE A 40 -4.82 -2.98 0.41
C PHE A 40 -6.27 -3.00 0.91
N LEU A 41 -7.02 -4.04 0.53
CA LEU A 41 -8.43 -4.17 0.89
C LEU A 41 -8.59 -5.21 2.02
N THR A 42 -9.31 -4.85 3.08
CA THR A 42 -9.62 -5.77 4.19
C THR A 42 -11.01 -5.50 4.75
N ASP A 43 -11.67 -6.53 5.25
CA ASP A 43 -12.94 -6.46 5.98
C ASP A 43 -12.78 -6.60 7.50
N GLY A 44 -11.54 -6.74 7.99
CA GLY A 44 -11.27 -7.12 9.37
C GLY A 44 -10.09 -6.40 10.00
N ALA A 45 -9.92 -6.69 11.30
CA ALA A 45 -8.81 -6.15 12.09
C ALA A 45 -7.52 -6.95 11.87
N ASN A 46 -6.39 -6.26 11.99
CA ASN A 46 -5.08 -6.88 12.03
C ASN A 46 -4.90 -7.61 13.39
N SER A 47 -4.35 -8.82 13.38
CA SER A 47 -4.03 -9.55 14.62
C SER A 47 -2.59 -9.33 15.10
N ASP A 48 -1.68 -8.94 14.20
CA ASP A 48 -0.27 -8.68 14.50
C ASP A 48 0.08 -7.24 14.14
N HIS A 49 -0.23 -6.35 15.09
CA HIS A 49 -0.05 -4.92 14.93
C HIS A 49 1.44 -4.55 14.82
N ASP A 50 2.30 -5.21 15.59
CA ASP A 50 3.72 -4.87 15.68
C ASP A 50 4.45 -5.21 14.39
N ALA A 51 4.21 -6.39 13.81
CA ALA A 51 4.82 -6.79 12.54
C ALA A 51 4.39 -5.86 11.40
N ALA A 52 3.08 -5.57 11.31
CA ALA A 52 2.55 -4.68 10.27
C ALA A 52 3.05 -3.24 10.42
N TRP A 53 3.14 -2.72 11.64
CA TRP A 53 3.68 -1.39 11.90
C TRP A 53 5.14 -1.29 11.48
N ARG A 54 5.94 -2.33 11.78
CA ARG A 54 7.34 -2.39 11.37
C ARG A 54 7.49 -2.35 9.85
N VAL A 55 6.65 -3.10 9.13
CA VAL A 55 6.63 -3.10 7.66
C VAL A 55 6.30 -1.72 7.10
N LEU A 56 5.29 -1.03 7.64
CA LEU A 56 4.94 0.31 7.17
C LEU A 56 6.05 1.33 7.44
N SER A 57 6.69 1.23 8.61
CA SER A 57 7.83 2.08 8.96
C SER A 57 9.06 1.82 8.07
N GLU A 58 9.35 0.55 7.74
CA GLU A 58 10.40 0.19 6.79
C GLU A 58 10.07 0.70 5.38
N ALA A 59 8.79 0.62 4.97
CA ALA A 59 8.33 1.06 3.66
C ALA A 59 8.37 2.58 3.47
N GLU A 60 8.13 3.36 4.52
CA GLU A 60 8.30 4.83 4.52
C GLU A 60 9.73 5.24 4.17
N HIS A 61 10.72 4.46 4.60
CA HIS A 61 12.15 4.76 4.41
C HIS A 61 12.78 4.01 3.24
N ALA A 62 12.00 3.20 2.51
CA ALA A 62 12.51 2.43 1.39
C ALA A 62 12.76 3.34 0.18
N GLU A 63 13.80 3.03 -0.61
CA GLU A 63 14.05 3.68 -1.91
C GLU A 63 12.90 3.46 -2.91
N SER A 64 12.00 2.52 -2.62
CA SER A 64 10.81 2.23 -3.42
C SER A 64 9.70 3.23 -3.09
N GLN A 65 9.32 4.04 -4.07
CA GLN A 65 8.22 5.00 -3.96
C GLN A 65 6.86 4.28 -3.97
N ILE A 66 6.42 3.78 -2.83
CA ILE A 66 5.10 3.13 -2.69
C ILE A 66 4.20 3.93 -1.76
N TYR A 67 3.04 4.32 -2.29
CA TYR A 67 1.93 4.86 -1.50
C TYR A 67 0.90 3.77 -1.24
N TYR A 68 0.50 3.58 0.02
CA TYR A 68 -0.46 2.57 0.42
C TYR A 68 -1.84 3.18 0.67
N VAL A 69 -2.85 2.74 -0.06
CA VAL A 69 -4.26 3.07 0.18
C VAL A 69 -4.90 1.89 0.91
N MET A 70 -5.13 2.06 2.20
CA MET A 70 -5.77 1.07 3.07
C MET A 70 -7.29 1.21 2.96
N VAL A 71 -7.96 0.21 2.40
CA VAL A 71 -9.42 0.20 2.17
C VAL A 71 -10.09 -0.77 3.14
N GLY A 72 -10.75 -0.23 4.16
CA GLY A 72 -11.56 -1.00 5.11
C GLY A 72 -12.99 -1.19 4.60
N ILE A 73 -13.44 -2.44 4.45
CA ILE A 73 -14.75 -2.79 3.91
C ILE A 73 -15.68 -3.30 5.02
N GLY A 74 -16.86 -2.73 5.14
CA GLY A 74 -17.86 -3.14 6.14
C GLY A 74 -17.96 -2.20 7.33
N ASP A 75 -18.31 -2.76 8.49
CA ASP A 75 -18.73 -2.01 9.69
C ASP A 75 -17.70 -2.01 10.84
N GLU A 76 -16.50 -2.55 10.60
CA GLU A 76 -15.41 -2.53 11.58
C GLU A 76 -14.86 -1.10 11.79
N ASP A 77 -14.31 -0.81 12.96
CA ASP A 77 -13.79 0.55 13.26
C ASP A 77 -12.45 0.84 12.55
N PHE A 78 -11.73 -0.20 12.13
CA PHE A 78 -10.43 -0.12 11.44
C PHE A 78 -9.39 0.75 12.15
N ARG A 79 -9.38 0.75 13.49
CA ARG A 79 -8.50 1.61 14.32
C ARG A 79 -7.03 1.56 13.87
N PHE A 80 -6.49 0.36 13.68
CA PHE A 80 -5.11 0.19 13.21
C PHE A 80 -4.83 0.90 11.87
N LEU A 81 -5.73 0.78 10.89
CA LEU A 81 -5.54 1.41 9.57
C LEU A 81 -5.63 2.94 9.66
N ARG A 82 -6.53 3.45 10.51
CA ARG A 82 -6.65 4.89 10.78
C ARG A 82 -5.41 5.45 11.46
N ASP A 83 -4.89 4.72 12.44
CA ASP A 83 -3.68 5.10 13.17
C ASP A 83 -2.47 5.10 12.24
N ALA A 84 -2.35 4.09 11.37
CA ALA A 84 -1.29 4.03 10.36
C ALA A 84 -1.36 5.18 9.36
N ALA A 85 -2.54 5.49 8.81
CA ALA A 85 -2.72 6.62 7.89
C ALA A 85 -2.48 7.99 8.55
N THR A 86 -2.59 8.07 9.88
CA THR A 86 -2.24 9.29 10.62
C THR A 86 -0.74 9.40 10.88
N ALA A 87 -0.07 8.26 11.08
CA ALA A 87 1.33 8.21 11.45
C ALA A 87 2.29 8.28 10.25
N PHE A 88 1.91 7.68 9.12
CA PHE A 88 2.80 7.54 7.97
C PHE A 88 2.31 8.38 6.79
N PRO A 89 3.17 9.26 6.22
CA PRO A 89 2.78 10.18 5.15
C PRO A 89 2.51 9.47 3.81
N ASN A 90 3.03 8.26 3.62
CA ASN A 90 2.82 7.43 2.44
C ASN A 90 1.66 6.43 2.62
N VAL A 91 0.79 6.62 3.61
CA VAL A 91 -0.36 5.75 3.88
C VAL A 91 -1.64 6.58 3.95
N GLY A 92 -2.63 6.23 3.12
CA GLY A 92 -3.98 6.77 3.15
C GLY A 92 -4.98 5.72 3.63
N PHE A 93 -6.14 6.18 4.14
CA PHE A 93 -7.21 5.29 4.58
C PHE A 93 -8.57 5.66 3.99
N VAL A 94 -9.28 4.65 3.49
CA VAL A 94 -10.63 4.75 2.94
C VAL A 94 -11.52 3.73 3.62
N SER A 95 -12.72 4.15 4.05
CA SER A 95 -13.74 3.23 4.57
C SER A 95 -14.88 3.10 3.56
N ALA A 96 -15.22 1.85 3.23
CA ALA A 96 -16.28 1.49 2.31
C ALA A 96 -17.23 0.48 2.97
N LYS A 97 -18.34 0.96 3.55
CA LYS A 97 -19.33 0.08 4.19
C LYS A 97 -19.89 -0.99 3.24
N ASP A 98 -20.05 -0.64 1.97
CA ASP A 98 -20.58 -1.51 0.92
C ASP A 98 -19.78 -1.23 -0.35
N LEU A 99 -19.01 -2.24 -0.80
CA LEU A 99 -18.14 -2.09 -1.96
C LEU A 99 -18.91 -1.86 -3.26
N GLY A 100 -20.09 -2.47 -3.42
CA GLY A 100 -20.91 -2.30 -4.62
C GLY A 100 -21.45 -0.88 -4.75
N LYS A 101 -21.88 -0.29 -3.63
CA LYS A 101 -22.27 1.12 -3.58
C LYS A 101 -21.09 2.07 -3.73
N PHE A 102 -19.95 1.71 -3.15
CA PHE A 102 -18.72 2.50 -3.25
C PHE A 102 -18.22 2.58 -4.69
N VAL A 103 -18.15 1.46 -5.42
CA VAL A 103 -17.71 1.48 -6.83
C VAL A 103 -18.74 2.14 -7.74
N GLY A 104 -20.02 2.06 -7.38
CA GLY A 104 -21.11 2.71 -8.12
C GLY A 104 -21.28 4.21 -7.85
N SER A 105 -20.50 4.81 -6.94
CA SER A 105 -20.61 6.24 -6.66
C SER A 105 -19.73 7.07 -7.59
N ASP A 106 -20.22 8.27 -7.94
CA ASP A 106 -19.51 9.19 -8.83
C ASP A 106 -18.15 9.66 -8.23
N ASP A 107 -17.99 9.55 -6.90
CA ASP A 107 -16.81 9.97 -6.14
C ASP A 107 -15.84 8.81 -5.81
N ALA A 108 -16.07 7.60 -6.32
CA ALA A 108 -15.25 6.42 -6.00
C ALA A 108 -13.77 6.63 -6.32
N TYR A 109 -13.49 7.21 -7.50
CA TYR A 109 -12.13 7.48 -7.96
C TYR A 109 -11.44 8.57 -7.15
N GLU A 110 -12.16 9.60 -6.72
CA GLU A 110 -11.60 10.66 -5.87
C GLU A 110 -11.22 10.12 -4.50
N LYS A 111 -11.99 9.18 -3.96
CA LYS A 111 -11.67 8.50 -2.70
C LYS A 111 -10.45 7.58 -2.82
N LEU A 112 -10.27 6.92 -3.97
CA LEU A 112 -9.13 6.04 -4.24
C LEU A 112 -7.85 6.80 -4.63
N LEU A 113 -7.99 8.01 -5.19
CA LEU A 113 -6.89 8.90 -5.56
C LEU A 113 -6.93 10.18 -4.71
N PRO A 114 -6.69 10.07 -3.39
CA PRO A 114 -6.87 11.22 -2.51
C PRO A 114 -5.83 12.31 -2.81
N ALA A 115 -6.16 13.57 -2.51
CA ALA A 115 -5.30 14.71 -2.81
C ALA A 115 -3.92 14.63 -2.12
N GLU A 116 -3.85 13.92 -0.99
CA GLU A 116 -2.61 13.58 -0.28
C GLU A 116 -1.66 12.72 -1.13
N LEU A 117 -2.17 11.72 -1.86
CA LEU A 117 -1.39 10.91 -2.80
C LEU A 117 -0.79 11.79 -3.90
N CYS A 118 -1.59 12.72 -4.46
CA CYS A 118 -1.11 13.64 -5.47
C CYS A 118 -0.02 14.59 -4.93
N SER A 119 -0.14 15.00 -3.67
CA SER A 119 0.84 15.87 -3.01
C SER A 119 2.13 15.10 -2.70
N TRP A 120 2.00 13.86 -2.24
CA TRP A 120 3.12 12.96 -1.97
C TRP A 120 3.91 12.65 -3.24
N LEU A 121 3.23 12.29 -4.34
CA LEU A 121 3.88 12.09 -5.64
C LEU A 121 4.67 13.33 -6.10
N LYS A 122 4.14 14.54 -5.89
CA LYS A 122 4.83 15.79 -6.28
C LYS A 122 6.05 16.08 -5.40
N HIS A 123 5.94 15.86 -4.09
CA HIS A 123 7.03 16.15 -3.16
C HIS A 123 8.28 15.31 -3.46
N GLU A 124 8.09 14.06 -3.85
CA GLU A 124 9.19 13.17 -4.24
C GLU A 124 9.81 13.54 -5.61
N HIS A 125 9.06 14.20 -6.49
CA HIS A 125 9.56 14.66 -7.80
C HIS A 125 10.20 16.06 -7.77
N GLU A 126 9.92 16.90 -6.77
CA GLU A 126 10.54 18.22 -6.63
C GLU A 126 12.03 18.16 -6.19
N GLY A 127 12.52 16.99 -5.76
CA GLY A 127 13.92 16.77 -5.38
C GLY A 127 14.89 16.51 -6.55
N GLU A 128 14.39 16.32 -7.78
CA GLU A 128 15.21 15.96 -8.95
C GLU A 128 15.56 17.15 -9.88
N ASP A 129 14.92 18.32 -9.71
CA ASP A 129 15.00 19.42 -10.69
C ASP A 129 16.03 20.54 -10.37
N ASP A 130 16.77 20.45 -9.25
CA ASP A 130 17.70 21.52 -8.79
C ASP A 130 19.17 21.36 -9.27
N HIS A 131 19.37 20.75 -10.44
CA HIS A 131 20.70 20.67 -11.06
C HIS A 131 20.72 21.11 -12.53
N HIS A 132 20.60 22.43 -12.76
CA HIS A 132 21.12 23.07 -13.98
C HIS A 132 21.66 24.48 -13.73
#